data_AF-A0A7V6H274-F1
#
_entry.id   AF-A0A7V6H274-F1
#
_cell.length_a   1.000
_cell.length_b   1.000
_cell.length_c   1.000
_cell.angle_alpha   90.00
_cell.angle_beta   90.00
_cell.angle_gamma   90.00
#
_symmetry.space_group_name_H-M   'P 1'
#
loop_
_entity.id
_entity.type
_entity.pdbx_description
1 polymer ?
#
loop_
_entity_poly.entity_id
_entity_poly.type
_entity_poly.pdbx_seq_one_letter_code
_entity_poly.pdbx_strand_id
1 'polypeptide(L)'
;MKKEGRRIDIEPGALRQHDIFRGLSDEELANVAQTMTCNLFKKGSVIYNEGSRINGSYIINTGVLKIYKTGFDGKEQIIRFARHGDLIGFRSVISDELACTTA
;
A
#
# COMPACT_ATOMS: atom_id res chain seq x y z
N MET A 1 16.01 -9.07 4.75
CA MET A 1 15.83 -7.98 3.77
C MET A 1 15.81 -6.65 4.52
N LYS A 2 16.77 -5.75 4.25
CA LYS A 2 16.90 -4.47 4.96
C LYS A 2 15.78 -3.53 4.51
N LYS A 3 14.81 -3.27 5.40
CA LYS A 3 13.86 -2.15 5.25
C LYS A 3 14.64 -0.89 5.58
N GLU A 4 15.15 -0.19 4.58
CA GLU A 4 15.75 1.13 4.76
C GLU A 4 14.63 2.16 4.67
N GLY A 5 13.80 2.20 5.71
CA GLY A 5 12.69 3.14 5.84
C GLY A 5 13.26 4.52 6.12
N ARG A 6 13.41 5.35 5.09
CA ARG A 6 13.71 6.76 5.26
C ARG A 6 12.39 7.45 5.60
N ARG A 7 12.28 8.02 6.80
CA ARG A 7 11.12 8.85 7.17
C ARG A 7 11.16 10.09 6.30
N ILE A 8 10.29 10.14 5.30
CA ILE A 8 10.05 11.32 4.46
C ILE A 8 8.77 11.93 5.01
N ASP A 9 8.86 13.17 5.47
CA ASP A 9 7.69 13.92 5.88
C ASP A 9 6.79 14.15 4.67
N ILE A 10 5.53 13.75 4.80
CA ILE A 10 4.55 13.89 3.73
C ILE A 10 3.81 15.21 3.99
N GLU A 11 3.88 16.13 3.03
CA GLU A 11 3.09 17.35 3.09
C GLU A 11 1.59 17.01 3.03
N PRO A 12 0.75 17.49 3.97
CA PRO A 12 -0.69 17.19 3.98
C PRO A 12 -1.39 17.55 2.66
N GLY A 13 -0.95 18.64 2.01
CA GLY A 13 -1.47 19.05 0.71
C GLY A 13 -1.23 18.03 -0.41
N ALA A 14 -0.13 17.25 -0.34
CA ALA A 14 0.16 16.20 -1.32
C ALA A 14 -0.84 15.05 -1.25
N LEU A 15 -1.44 14.78 -0.08
CA LEU A 15 -2.45 13.74 0.08
C LEU A 15 -3.76 14.08 -0.65
N ARG A 16 -4.05 15.35 -0.90
CA ARG A 16 -5.26 15.78 -1.63
C ARG A 16 -5.30 15.31 -3.08
N GLN A 17 -4.16 14.92 -3.66
CA GLN A 17 -4.10 14.34 -5.00
C GLN A 17 -4.73 12.95 -5.08
N HIS A 18 -4.95 12.29 -3.93
CA HIS A 18 -5.55 10.97 -3.84
C HIS A 18 -7.02 11.06 -3.45
N ASP A 19 -7.89 10.45 -4.26
CA ASP A 19 -9.34 10.56 -4.13
C ASP A 19 -9.85 10.09 -2.76
N ILE A 20 -9.17 9.12 -2.15
CA ILE A 20 -9.54 8.57 -0.84
C ILE A 20 -9.45 9.59 0.31
N PHE A 21 -8.72 10.69 0.13
CA PHE A 21 -8.53 11.72 1.16
C PHE A 21 -9.31 13.01 0.89
N ARG A 22 -10.08 13.10 -0.20
CA ARG A 22 -10.80 14.33 -0.57
C ARG A 22 -11.86 14.76 0.46
N GLY A 23 -12.40 13.82 1.24
CA GLY A 23 -13.42 14.09 2.25
C GLY A 23 -12.87 14.58 3.60
N LEU A 24 -11.54 14.65 3.76
CA LEU A 24 -10.90 15.03 5.02
C LEU A 24 -10.69 16.54 5.12
N SER A 25 -10.91 17.07 6.31
CA SER A 25 -10.53 18.43 6.70
C SER A 25 -9.00 18.60 6.71
N ASP A 26 -8.52 19.85 6.75
CA ASP A 26 -7.09 20.14 6.83
C ASP A 26 -6.44 19.54 8.09
N GLU A 27 -7.15 19.54 9.22
CA GLU A 27 -6.68 18.96 10.47
C GLU A 27 -6.57 17.43 10.38
N GLU A 28 -7.58 16.76 9.82
CA GLU A 28 -7.55 15.31 9.61
C GLU A 28 -6.45 14.91 8.63
N LEU A 29 -6.24 15.69 7.56
CA LEU A 29 -5.15 15.48 6.62
C LEU A 29 -3.78 15.62 7.29
N ALA A 30 -3.60 16.63 8.14
CA ALA A 30 -2.37 16.81 8.90
C ALA A 30 -2.10 15.61 9.83
N ASN A 31 -3.14 15.08 10.47
CA ASN A 31 -3.04 13.89 11.32
C ASN A 31 -2.66 12.64 10.51
N VAL A 32 -3.30 12.42 9.35
CA VAL A 32 -2.94 11.31 8.45
C VAL A 32 -1.50 11.43 8.00
N ALA A 33 -1.09 12.60 7.52
CA ALA A 33 0.27 12.86 7.05
C ALA A 33 1.34 12.55 8.10
N GLN A 34 1.11 12.90 9.37
CA GLN A 34 2.05 12.65 10.47
C GLN A 34 2.21 11.15 10.83
N THR A 35 1.19 10.34 10.56
CA THR A 35 1.20 8.89 10.86
C THR A 35 1.71 8.05 9.70
N MET A 36 1.75 8.61 8.49
CA MET A 36 2.24 7.91 7.31
C MET A 36 3.76 7.78 7.31
N THR A 37 4.26 6.72 6.67
CA THR A 37 5.69 6.50 6.45
C THR A 37 5.93 6.12 5.00
N CYS A 38 6.83 6.84 4.32
CA CYS A 38 7.22 6.50 2.96
C CYS A 38 8.27 5.38 2.95
N ASN A 39 7.98 4.28 2.26
CA ASN A 39 8.90 3.15 2.10
C ASN A 39 9.33 3.02 0.65
N LEU A 40 10.63 2.84 0.40
CA LEU A 40 11.18 2.63 -0.93
C LEU A 40 11.49 1.14 -1.14
N PHE A 41 11.02 0.62 -2.27
CA PHE A 41 11.22 -0.78 -2.66
C PHE A 41 11.98 -0.85 -3.97
N LYS A 42 12.92 -1.79 -4.06
CA LYS A 42 13.62 -2.07 -5.34
C LYS A 42 12.69 -2.85 -6.25
N LYS A 43 12.89 -2.74 -7.57
CA LYS A 43 12.17 -3.57 -8.55
C LYS A 43 12.30 -5.06 -8.19
N GLY A 44 11.18 -5.77 -8.18
CA GLY A 44 11.10 -7.18 -7.81
C GLY A 44 11.00 -7.45 -6.31
N SER A 45 10.94 -6.41 -5.46
CA SER A 45 10.65 -6.60 -4.03
C SER A 45 9.17 -6.94 -3.84
N VAL A 46 8.89 -7.84 -2.91
CA VAL A 46 7.55 -8.11 -2.40
C VAL A 46 7.30 -7.21 -1.18
N ILE A 47 6.17 -6.50 -1.18
CA ILE A 47 5.69 -5.68 -0.07
C ILE A 47 5.01 -6.56 0.98
N TYR A 48 4.11 -7.46 0.55
CA TYR A 48 3.46 -8.45 1.40
C TYR A 48 3.09 -9.71 0.60
N ASN A 49 3.08 -10.86 1.27
CA ASN A 49 2.66 -12.12 0.67
C ASN A 49 1.21 -12.43 1.00
N GLU A 50 0.53 -13.13 0.09
CA GLU A 50 -0.71 -13.83 0.36
C GLU A 50 -0.58 -14.69 1.63
N GLY A 51 -1.62 -14.73 2.46
CA GLY A 51 -1.63 -15.44 3.73
C GLY A 51 -0.86 -14.75 4.86
N SER A 52 -0.18 -13.62 4.60
CA SER A 52 0.50 -12.87 5.65
C SER A 52 -0.47 -11.97 6.41
N ARG A 53 -0.21 -11.80 7.72
CA ARG A 53 -0.82 -10.72 8.49
C ARG A 53 -0.18 -9.40 8.09
N ILE A 54 -1.00 -8.45 7.68
CA ILE A 54 -0.57 -7.10 7.27
C ILE A 54 -0.96 -6.09 8.34
N ASN A 55 -0.01 -5.26 8.75
CA ASN A 55 -0.19 -4.31 9.85
C ASN A 55 -0.60 -2.91 9.36
N GLY A 56 -0.87 -2.75 8.06
CA GLY A 56 -1.17 -1.45 7.48
C GLY A 56 -1.54 -1.53 6.00
N SER A 57 -2.11 -0.42 5.51
CA SER A 57 -2.42 -0.22 4.09
C SER A 57 -1.31 0.58 3.42
N TYR A 58 -1.18 0.44 2.11
CA TYR A 58 -0.17 1.13 1.32
C TYR A 58 -0.81 1.91 0.20
N ILE A 59 -0.29 3.11 -0.07
CA ILE A 59 -0.64 3.91 -1.23
C ILE A 59 0.58 3.99 -2.12
N ILE A 60 0.38 3.75 -3.41
CA ILE A 60 1.47 3.83 -4.37
C ILE A 60 1.72 5.31 -4.70
N ASN A 61 2.88 5.83 -4.28
CA ASN A 61 3.30 7.17 -4.67
C ASN A 61 4.00 7.18 -6.03
N THR A 62 4.85 6.20 -6.33
CA THR A 62 5.53 6.10 -7.63
C THR A 62 5.74 4.64 -8.03
N GLY A 63 5.78 4.39 -9.34
CA GLY A 63 6.00 3.07 -9.91
C GLY A 63 4.71 2.29 -10.17
N VAL A 64 4.89 0.98 -10.44
CA VAL A 64 3.81 0.03 -10.75
C VAL A 64 4.04 -1.23 -9.94
N LEU A 65 2.99 -1.71 -9.28
CA LEU A 65 3.02 -2.92 -8.46
C LEU A 65 2.17 -4.02 -9.09
N LYS A 66 2.69 -5.25 -9.14
CA LYS A 66 1.95 -6.42 -9.64
C LYS A 66 1.19 -7.03 -8.48
N ILE A 67 -0.14 -6.98 -8.52
CA ILE A 67 -0.99 -7.66 -7.54
C ILE A 67 -1.40 -9.00 -8.13
N TYR A 68 -1.08 -10.08 -7.44
CA TYR A 68 -1.33 -11.43 -7.93
C TYR A 68 -1.76 -12.38 -6.82
N LYS A 69 -2.30 -13.52 -7.21
CA LYS A 69 -2.65 -14.63 -6.34
C LYS A 69 -2.02 -15.91 -6.88
N THR A 70 -1.64 -16.83 -6.01
CA THR A 70 -1.11 -18.13 -6.46
C THR A 70 -2.27 -19.13 -6.56
N GLY A 71 -2.47 -19.70 -7.75
CA GLY A 71 -3.47 -20.73 -7.99
C GLY A 71 -3.10 -22.06 -7.33
N PHE A 72 -4.06 -22.99 -7.28
CA PHE A 72 -3.84 -24.33 -6.73
C PHE A 72 -2.78 -25.13 -7.50
N ASP A 73 -2.54 -24.79 -8.77
CA ASP A 73 -1.48 -25.36 -9.61
C ASP A 73 -0.10 -24.71 -9.37
N GLY A 74 0.01 -23.81 -8.41
CA GLY A 74 1.22 -23.07 -8.06
C GLY A 74 1.53 -21.91 -8.99
N LYS A 75 0.68 -21.60 -9.97
CA LYS A 75 0.93 -20.51 -10.93
C LYS A 75 0.40 -19.18 -10.43
N GLU A 76 1.14 -18.12 -10.69
CA GLU A 76 0.70 -16.75 -10.40
C GLU A 76 -0.38 -16.31 -11.39
N GLN A 77 -1.50 -15.82 -10.86
CA GLN A 77 -2.56 -15.16 -11.60
C GLN A 77 -2.54 -13.67 -11.28
N ILE A 78 -2.24 -12.85 -12.28
CA ILE A 78 -2.21 -11.40 -12.12
C ILE A 78 -3.66 -10.91 -12.00
N ILE A 79 -3.99 -10.32 -10.86
CA ILE A 79 -5.32 -9.74 -10.60
C ILE A 79 -5.39 -8.35 -11.20
N ARG A 80 -4.37 -7.52 -10.95
CA ARG A 80 -4.24 -6.17 -11.50
C ARG A 80 -2.83 -5.62 -11.32
N PHE A 81 -2.55 -4.50 -11.99
CA PHE A 81 -1.40 -3.66 -11.69
C PHE A 81 -1.85 -2.43 -10.90
N ALA A 82 -1.29 -2.24 -9.71
CA ALA A 82 -1.52 -1.04 -8.92
C ALA A 82 -0.60 0.10 -9.38
N ARG A 83 -1.15 1.31 -9.50
CA ARG A 83 -0.46 2.51 -10.00
C ARG A 83 -0.57 3.67 -9.00
N HIS A 84 0.04 4.80 -9.34
CA HIS A 84 -0.01 6.02 -8.53
C HIS A 84 -1.44 6.30 -8.00
N GLY A 85 -1.55 6.45 -6.68
CA GLY A 85 -2.79 6.73 -5.98
C GLY A 85 -3.64 5.51 -5.58
N ASP A 86 -3.30 4.31 -6.06
CA ASP A 86 -4.01 3.11 -5.64
C ASP A 86 -3.70 2.73 -4.19
N LEU A 87 -4.75 2.41 -3.45
CA LEU A 87 -4.69 1.82 -2.11
C LEU A 87 -4.65 0.28 -2.21
N ILE A 88 -3.73 -0.35 -1.49
CA ILE A 88 -3.59 -1.81 -1.38
C ILE A 88 -3.51 -2.24 0.08
N GLY A 89 -3.76 -3.53 0.34
CA GLY A 89 -3.76 -4.11 1.69
C GLY A 89 -4.96 -3.74 2.57
N PHE A 90 -5.69 -2.65 2.26
CA PHE A 90 -6.75 -2.12 3.11
C PHE A 90 -7.85 -3.12 3.48
N ARG A 91 -8.28 -3.99 2.55
CA ARG A 91 -9.33 -4.97 2.81
C ARG A 91 -8.99 -5.82 4.02
N SER A 92 -7.83 -6.48 4.01
CA SER A 92 -7.44 -7.42 5.06
C SER A 92 -7.12 -6.72 6.39
N VAL A 93 -6.68 -5.45 6.35
CA VAL A 93 -6.53 -4.65 7.57
C VAL A 93 -7.89 -4.32 8.19
N ILE A 94 -8.86 -3.88 7.39
CA ILE A 94 -10.19 -3.49 7.88
C ILE A 94 -10.99 -4.70 8.37
N SER A 95 -10.87 -5.84 7.67
CA SER A 95 -11.59 -7.06 8.03
C SER A 95 -10.86 -7.94 9.05
N ASP A 96 -9.67 -7.55 9.50
CA ASP A 96 -8.76 -8.36 10.34
C ASP A 96 -8.49 -9.77 9.76
N GLU A 97 -8.41 -9.87 8.44
CA GLU A 97 -8.11 -11.11 7.71
C GLU A 97 -6.66 -11.15 7.22
N LEU A 98 -6.19 -12.35 6.88
CA LEU A 98 -4.90 -12.51 6.18
C LEU A 98 -4.97 -11.92 4.76
N ALA A 99 -3.83 -11.46 4.24
CA ALA A 99 -3.75 -10.92 2.90
C ALA A 99 -4.24 -11.93 1.85
N CYS A 100 -5.22 -11.53 1.04
CA CYS A 100 -5.80 -12.38 0.00
C CYS A 100 -5.00 -12.38 -1.32
N THR A 101 -3.95 -11.56 -1.42
CA THR A 101 -3.08 -11.39 -2.58
C THR A 101 -1.64 -11.20 -2.13
N THR A 102 -0.69 -11.36 -3.06
CA THR A 102 0.70 -10.89 -2.94
C THR A 102 0.87 -9.59 -3.70
N ALA A 103 1.72 -8.70 -3.18
CA ALA A 103 2.00 -7.38 -3.74
C ALA A 103 3.50 -7.06 -3.67
#